data_AF-A0A1Y3BAM9-F1
#
_entry.id   AF-A0A1Y3BAM9-F1
#
_cell.length_a   1.000
_cell.length_b   1.000
_cell.length_c   1.000
_cell.angle_alpha   90.00
_cell.angle_beta   90.00
_cell.angle_gamma   90.00
#
_symmetry.space_group_name_H-M   'P 1'
#
loop_
_entity.id
_entity.type
_entity.pdbx_description
1 polymer ?
#
loop_
_entity_poly.entity_id
_entity_poly.type
_entity_poly.pdbx_seq_one_letter_code
_entity_poly.pdbx_strand_id
1 'polypeptide(L)'
;MEGRAQQTLAAITPPVLARNDWHIVRAVSEISNRTLPYENLPGIRQRMSQLSPLLLDFNNETNIRTTTKRPPKNASETMKILSNKKLIPMMKELADYYQTDIISRSSLTMAKCVQSVQKELNKRQQQQQRQQQ
;
A
#
# COMPACT_ATOMS: atom_id res chain seq x y z
N MET A 1 -7.69 -6.53 4.52
CA MET A 1 -6.68 -7.22 3.70
C MET A 1 -6.52 -8.62 4.26
N GLU A 2 -6.64 -9.64 3.40
CA GLU A 2 -6.77 -11.06 3.76
C GLU A 2 -5.44 -11.82 3.95
N GLY A 3 -4.31 -11.20 3.62
CA GLY A 3 -2.98 -11.78 3.83
C GLY A 3 -2.47 -12.72 2.72
N ARG A 4 -3.19 -12.83 1.60
CA ARG A 4 -2.78 -13.66 0.46
C ARG A 4 -1.54 -13.10 -0.24
N ALA A 5 -0.51 -13.93 -0.42
CA ALA A 5 0.65 -13.60 -1.23
C ALA A 5 0.32 -13.63 -2.72
N GLN A 6 0.73 -12.58 -3.44
CA GLN A 6 0.60 -12.46 -4.89
C GLN A 6 1.97 -12.15 -5.50
N GLN A 7 2.19 -12.63 -6.73
CA GLN A 7 3.39 -12.33 -7.49
C GLN A 7 3.02 -11.56 -8.75
N THR A 8 3.66 -10.41 -8.95
CA THR A 8 3.56 -9.66 -10.20
C THR A 8 4.48 -10.25 -11.27
N LEU A 9 4.06 -10.11 -12.53
CA LEU A 9 4.89 -10.41 -13.70
C LEU A 9 5.33 -9.10 -14.35
N ALA A 10 6.59 -9.06 -14.81
CA ALA A 10 7.11 -7.89 -15.49
C ALA A 10 6.39 -7.71 -16.84
N ALA A 11 5.64 -6.62 -16.98
CA ALA A 11 4.95 -6.29 -18.22
C ALA A 11 5.82 -5.48 -19.18
N ILE A 12 6.65 -4.58 -18.64
CA ILE A 12 7.56 -3.71 -19.39
C ILE A 12 8.93 -3.67 -18.71
N THR A 13 9.95 -3.29 -19.47
CA THR A 13 11.27 -3.00 -18.91
C THR A 13 11.29 -1.63 -18.21
N PRO A 14 12.07 -1.47 -17.14
CA PRO A 14 12.18 -0.19 -16.45
C PRO A 14 12.80 0.87 -17.39
N PRO A 15 12.34 2.13 -17.32
CA PRO A 15 12.80 3.18 -18.23
C PRO A 15 14.22 3.64 -17.91
N VAL A 16 14.95 4.10 -18.94
CA VAL A 16 16.26 4.75 -18.81
C VAL A 16 17.27 3.86 -18.05
N LEU A 17 17.74 4.31 -16.89
CA LEU A 17 18.75 3.64 -16.06
C LEU A 17 18.12 3.07 -14.78
N ALA A 18 16.80 3.00 -14.69
CA ALA A 18 16.13 2.37 -13.56
C ALA A 18 16.50 0.87 -13.47
N ARG A 19 16.50 0.36 -12.25
CA ARG A 19 16.87 -1.02 -11.90
C ARG A 19 15.84 -1.57 -10.92
N ASN A 20 15.79 -2.89 -10.78
CA ASN A 20 14.94 -3.54 -9.78
C ASN A 20 15.35 -3.10 -8.37
N ASP A 21 14.37 -2.84 -7.50
CA ASP A 21 14.61 -2.29 -6.16
C ASP A 21 15.60 -3.13 -5.34
N TRP A 22 15.48 -4.46 -5.39
CA TRP A 22 16.37 -5.35 -4.64
C TRP A 22 17.82 -5.32 -5.15
N HIS A 23 18.04 -5.08 -6.45
CA HIS A 23 19.39 -4.88 -6.99
C HIS A 23 20.00 -3.60 -6.43
N ILE A 24 19.22 -2.52 -6.31
CA ILE A 24 19.68 -1.24 -5.77
C ILE A 24 20.10 -1.42 -4.31
N VAL A 25 19.26 -2.06 -3.49
CA VAL A 25 19.57 -2.32 -2.08
C VAL A 25 20.80 -3.21 -1.93
N ARG A 26 20.92 -4.27 -2.74
CA ARG A 26 22.08 -5.17 -2.75
C ARG A 26 23.38 -4.46 -3.18
N ALA A 27 23.33 -3.57 -4.16
CA ALA A 27 24.50 -2.81 -4.59
C ALA A 27 24.94 -1.80 -3.50
N VAL A 28 24.00 -1.10 -2.87
CA VAL A 28 24.29 -0.20 -1.75
C VAL A 28 24.90 -0.95 -0.56
N SER A 29 24.45 -2.17 -0.30
CA SER A 29 24.98 -2.98 0.81
C SER A 29 26.44 -3.36 0.59
N GLU A 30 26.84 -3.60 -0.66
CA GLU A 30 28.23 -3.87 -1.05
C GLU A 30 29.14 -2.67 -0.84
N ILE A 31 28.69 -1.50 -1.33
CA ILE A 31 29.40 -0.23 -1.15
C ILE A 31 29.54 0.13 0.34
N SER A 32 28.55 -0.28 1.15
CA SER A 32 28.54 -0.04 2.59
C SER A 32 29.34 -1.07 3.40
N ASN A 33 30.10 -1.97 2.76
CA ASN A 33 30.84 -3.07 3.39
C ASN A 33 29.98 -4.00 4.27
N ARG A 34 28.67 -4.09 3.99
CA ARG A 34 27.72 -4.98 4.65
C ARG A 34 27.00 -5.79 3.58
N THR A 35 27.74 -6.66 2.92
CA THR A 35 27.24 -7.47 1.80
C THR A 35 26.12 -8.40 2.25
N LEU A 36 24.99 -8.34 1.55
CA LEU A 36 23.89 -9.25 1.75
C LEU A 36 24.22 -10.59 1.08
N PRO A 37 23.90 -11.75 1.68
CA PRO A 37 24.37 -13.06 1.22
C PRO A 37 23.57 -13.62 0.03
N TYR A 38 23.03 -12.77 -0.83
CA TYR A 38 22.22 -13.17 -1.98
C TYR A 38 22.52 -12.31 -3.20
N GLU A 39 22.72 -12.99 -4.34
CA GLU A 39 23.04 -12.35 -5.63
C GLU A 39 21.91 -12.47 -6.65
N ASN A 40 21.04 -13.46 -6.48
CA ASN A 40 20.02 -13.83 -7.44
C ASN A 40 18.63 -13.82 -6.82
N LEU A 41 17.60 -13.65 -7.66
CA LEU A 41 16.20 -13.66 -7.24
C LEU A 41 15.79 -14.95 -6.46
N PRO A 42 16.22 -16.17 -6.86
CA PRO A 42 15.94 -17.37 -6.08
C PRO A 42 16.54 -17.35 -4.67
N GLY A 43 17.72 -16.75 -4.50
CA GLY A 43 18.37 -16.61 -3.20
C GLY A 43 17.59 -15.68 -2.26
N ILE A 44 17.07 -14.57 -2.79
CA ILE A 44 16.17 -13.69 -2.03
C ILE A 44 14.88 -14.41 -1.65
N ARG A 45 14.29 -15.15 -2.58
CA ARG A 45 13.09 -15.95 -2.31
C ARG A 45 13.35 -16.98 -1.20
N GLN A 46 14.47 -17.69 -1.24
CA GLN A 46 14.86 -18.58 -0.15
C GLN A 46 14.97 -17.85 1.19
N ARG A 47 15.55 -16.64 1.21
CA ARG A 47 15.59 -15.79 2.40
C ARG A 47 14.19 -15.36 2.87
N MET A 48 13.28 -15.03 1.95
CA MET A 48 11.88 -14.75 2.27
C MET A 48 11.20 -15.96 2.89
N SER A 49 11.45 -17.17 2.38
CA SER A 49 10.94 -18.44 2.94
C SER A 49 11.37 -18.64 4.39
N GLN A 50 12.66 -18.39 4.69
CA GLN A 50 13.21 -18.49 6.03
C GLN A 50 12.56 -17.52 7.02
N LEU A 51 12.16 -16.32 6.55
CA LEU A 51 11.47 -15.33 7.38
C LEU A 51 9.99 -15.67 7.56
N SER A 52 9.31 -15.99 6.45
CA SER A 52 7.92 -16.41 6.44
C SER A 52 7.65 -17.26 5.20
N PRO A 53 7.35 -18.56 5.35
CA PRO A 53 7.08 -19.44 4.20
C PRO A 53 5.82 -19.01 3.43
N LEU A 54 4.87 -18.35 4.11
CA LEU A 54 3.60 -17.90 3.53
C LEU A 54 3.79 -16.88 2.39
N LEU A 55 4.94 -16.19 2.32
CA LEU A 55 5.23 -15.22 1.27
C LEU A 55 5.54 -15.85 -0.09
N LEU A 56 5.85 -17.15 -0.13
CA LEU A 56 6.13 -17.90 -1.36
C LEU A 56 4.98 -18.82 -1.79
N ASP A 57 3.99 -19.00 -0.93
CA ASP A 57 2.80 -19.79 -1.21
C ASP A 57 1.80 -18.95 -2.03
N PHE A 58 2.09 -18.77 -3.31
CA PHE A 58 1.22 -18.03 -4.22
C PHE A 58 -0.06 -18.83 -4.49
N ASN A 59 -1.20 -18.13 -4.55
CA ASN A 59 -2.50 -18.68 -4.98
C ASN A 59 -3.09 -19.82 -4.14
N ASN A 60 -2.52 -20.15 -2.98
CA ASN A 60 -3.11 -21.13 -2.08
C ASN A 60 -4.23 -20.50 -1.23
N GLU A 61 -5.48 -20.91 -1.47
CA GLU A 61 -6.65 -20.51 -0.66
C GLU A 61 -6.54 -20.96 0.80
N THR A 62 -5.75 -22.00 1.06
CA THR A 62 -5.45 -22.54 2.39
C THR A 62 -4.59 -21.61 3.25
N ASN A 63 -4.02 -20.54 2.67
CA ASN A 63 -3.18 -19.57 3.37
C ASN A 63 -3.97 -18.43 4.03
N ILE A 64 -5.29 -18.32 3.78
CA ILE A 64 -6.15 -17.49 4.64
C ILE A 64 -6.31 -18.23 5.97
N ARG A 65 -5.27 -18.18 6.80
CA ARG A 65 -5.41 -18.58 8.18
C ARG A 65 -6.52 -17.73 8.76
N THR A 66 -7.60 -18.38 9.17
CA THR A 66 -8.58 -17.85 10.12
C THR A 66 -7.88 -17.69 11.46
N THR A 67 -6.83 -16.86 11.53
CA THR A 67 -6.37 -16.38 12.83
C THR A 67 -7.49 -15.49 13.31
N THR A 68 -8.38 -16.05 14.11
CA THR A 68 -8.98 -15.31 15.21
C THR A 68 -7.82 -14.51 15.80
N LYS A 69 -7.79 -13.20 15.53
CA LYS A 69 -6.73 -12.32 16.02
C LYS A 69 -6.90 -12.31 17.53
N ARG A 70 -6.30 -13.29 18.21
CA ARG A 70 -6.12 -13.20 19.64
C ARG A 70 -5.18 -12.02 19.80
N PRO A 71 -5.63 -10.90 20.40
CA PRO A 71 -4.74 -9.78 20.63
C PRO A 71 -3.52 -10.31 21.39
N PRO A 72 -2.30 -9.79 21.11
CA PRO A 72 -1.14 -10.18 21.89
C PRO A 72 -1.46 -9.99 23.37
N LYS A 73 -0.96 -10.88 24.24
CA LYS A 73 -1.34 -10.91 25.67
C LYS A 73 -1.19 -9.54 26.38
N ASN A 74 -0.35 -8.65 25.84
CA ASN A 74 -0.05 -7.32 26.38
C ASN A 74 -0.72 -6.18 25.58
N ALA A 75 -1.67 -6.47 24.69
CA ALA A 75 -2.36 -5.46 23.88
C ALA A 75 -3.20 -4.51 24.74
N SER A 76 -3.73 -4.98 25.87
CA SER A 76 -4.53 -4.17 26.80
C SER A 76 -3.72 -3.04 27.44
N GLU A 77 -2.42 -3.23 27.67
CA GLU A 77 -1.56 -2.23 28.31
C GLU A 77 -1.10 -1.14 27.32
N THR A 78 -0.99 -1.49 26.05
CA THR A 78 -0.49 -0.63 24.96
C THR A 78 -1.60 0.08 24.17
N MET A 79 -2.82 -0.46 24.13
CA MET A 79 -3.98 0.17 23.48
C MET A 79 -4.82 1.01 24.45
N LYS A 80 -4.16 1.90 25.20
CA LYS A 80 -4.89 2.96 25.92
C LYS A 80 -5.44 3.94 24.89
N ILE A 81 -6.74 4.22 24.97
CA ILE A 81 -7.36 5.31 24.21
C ILE A 81 -6.71 6.61 24.70
N LEU A 82 -5.72 7.10 23.94
CA LEU A 82 -4.94 8.29 24.28
C LEU A 82 -5.80 9.57 24.26
N SER A 83 -6.95 9.55 23.60
CA SER A 83 -7.84 10.70 23.46
C SER A 83 -9.26 10.26 23.10
N ASN A 84 -10.28 10.88 23.71
CA ASN A 84 -11.70 10.74 23.33
C ASN A 84 -12.06 11.46 22.02
N LYS A 85 -11.12 11.54 21.06
CA LYS A 85 -11.38 12.16 19.76
C LYS A 85 -12.25 11.23 18.93
N LYS A 86 -13.23 11.81 18.23
CA LYS A 86 -14.04 11.09 17.25
C LYS A 86 -13.12 10.51 16.18
N LEU A 87 -13.26 9.21 15.91
CA LEU A 87 -12.54 8.55 14.82
C LEU A 87 -13.14 9.02 13.49
N ILE A 88 -12.37 9.78 12.72
CA ILE A 88 -12.74 10.27 11.39
C ILE A 88 -11.78 9.61 10.40
N PRO A 89 -12.28 8.91 9.36
CA PRO A 89 -11.41 8.31 8.36
C PRO A 89 -10.64 9.40 7.61
N MET A 90 -9.37 9.13 7.28
CA MET A 90 -8.52 10.07 6.56
C MET A 90 -9.04 10.35 5.14
N MET A 91 -9.65 9.34 4.49
CA MET A 91 -10.27 9.46 3.18
C MET A 91 -11.78 9.52 3.37
N LYS A 92 -12.31 10.72 3.55
CA LYS A 92 -13.75 10.93 3.75
C LYS A 92 -14.42 11.38 2.45
N GLU A 93 -13.74 12.20 1.68
CA GLU A 93 -14.29 12.74 0.44
C GLU A 93 -13.88 11.89 -0.75
N LEU A 94 -14.73 11.89 -1.79
CA LEU A 94 -14.44 11.17 -3.02
C LEU A 94 -13.21 11.73 -3.74
N ALA A 95 -12.88 13.01 -3.54
CA ALA A 95 -11.67 13.62 -4.08
C ALA A 95 -10.39 12.96 -3.52
N ASP A 96 -10.38 12.61 -2.23
CA ASP A 96 -9.23 11.98 -1.56
C ASP A 96 -8.91 10.59 -2.13
N TYR A 97 -9.92 9.90 -2.69
CA TYR A 97 -9.78 8.56 -3.25
C TYR A 97 -8.85 8.50 -4.46
N TYR A 98 -8.84 9.53 -5.31
CA TYR A 98 -8.14 9.49 -6.59
C TYR A 98 -6.63 9.78 -6.50
N GLN A 99 -6.11 10.20 -5.34
CA GLN A 99 -4.70 10.62 -5.19
C GLN A 99 -4.02 10.03 -3.94
N THR A 100 -3.96 8.71 -3.86
CA THR A 100 -3.41 8.00 -2.68
C THR A 100 -1.91 7.76 -2.73
N ASP A 101 -1.37 7.34 -3.88
CA ASP A 101 0.05 6.99 -4.05
C ASP A 101 0.77 7.89 -5.07
N ILE A 102 2.07 7.66 -5.28
CA ILE A 102 2.88 8.47 -6.21
C ILE A 102 2.45 8.27 -7.67
N ILE A 103 1.98 7.06 -8.01
CA ILE A 103 1.54 6.72 -9.37
C ILE A 103 0.26 7.49 -9.69
N SER A 104 -0.77 7.40 -8.83
CA SER A 104 -2.01 8.15 -8.96
C SER A 104 -1.80 9.66 -8.95
N ARG A 105 -0.90 10.19 -8.10
CA ARG A 105 -0.58 11.63 -8.08
C ARG A 105 0.10 12.12 -9.35
N SER A 106 0.92 11.29 -9.99
CA SER A 106 1.56 11.60 -11.28
C SER A 106 0.63 11.45 -12.48
N SER A 107 -0.56 10.87 -12.30
CA SER A 107 -1.50 10.60 -13.38
C SER A 107 -2.38 11.81 -13.73
N LEU A 108 -2.30 12.24 -14.99
CA LEU A 108 -3.17 13.30 -15.52
C LEU A 108 -4.66 12.90 -15.48
N THR A 109 -4.96 11.62 -15.68
CA THR A 109 -6.34 11.11 -15.67
C THR A 109 -6.94 11.22 -14.28
N MET A 110 -6.21 10.81 -13.25
CA MET A 110 -6.67 10.92 -11.86
C MET A 110 -6.82 12.38 -11.43
N ALA A 111 -5.94 13.27 -11.88
CA ALA A 111 -6.08 14.72 -11.64
C ALA A 111 -7.38 15.28 -12.25
N LYS A 112 -7.76 14.84 -13.46
CA LYS A 112 -9.04 15.20 -14.08
C LYS A 112 -10.24 14.64 -13.29
N CYS A 113 -10.14 13.41 -12.75
CA CYS A 113 -11.18 12.85 -11.89
C CYS A 113 -11.44 13.74 -10.66
N VAL A 114 -10.39 14.18 -9.96
CA VAL A 114 -10.52 15.11 -8.82
C VAL A 114 -11.21 16.42 -9.22
N GLN A 115 -10.81 17.02 -10.34
CA GLN A 115 -11.42 18.26 -10.82
C GLN A 115 -12.92 18.09 -11.13
N SER A 116 -13.29 16.97 -11.77
CA SER A 116 -14.69 16.66 -12.09
C SER A 116 -15.52 16.46 -10.82
N VAL A 117 -14.98 15.76 -9.82
CA VAL A 117 -15.64 15.57 -8.52
C VAL A 117 -15.85 16.92 -7.83
N GLN A 118 -14.83 17.78 -7.80
CA GLN A 118 -14.94 19.09 -7.16
C GLN A 118 -15.99 19.98 -7.85
N LYS A 119 -16.03 19.97 -9.19
CA LYS A 119 -17.03 20.71 -9.97
C LYS A 119 -18.45 20.27 -9.62
N GLU A 120 -18.68 18.96 -9.53
CA GLU A 120 -19.99 18.40 -9.20
C GLU A 120 -20.40 18.69 -7.75
N LEU A 121 -19.46 18.61 -6.79
CA LEU A 121 -19.71 18.99 -5.40
C LEU A 121 -20.13 20.46 -5.29
N ASN A 122 -19.41 21.36 -5.96
CA ASN A 122 -19.74 22.78 -5.97
C ASN A 122 -21.13 23.03 -6.58
N LYS A 123 -21.46 22.34 -7.68
CA LYS A 123 -22.77 22.43 -8.33
C LYS A 123 -23.91 22.01 -7.38
N ARG A 124 -23.74 20.91 -6.65
CA ARG A 124 -24.72 20.41 -5.68
C ARG A 124 -24.90 21.36 -4.50
N GLN A 125 -23.81 21.93 -3.98
CA GLN A 125 -23.87 22.92 -2.91
C GLN A 125 -24.66 24.17 -3.35
N GLN A 126 -24.43 24.67 -4.57
CA GLN A 126 -25.19 25.81 -5.11
C GLN A 126 -26.68 25.48 -5.32
N GLN A 127 -27.02 24.26 -5.74
CA GLN A 127 -28.42 23.84 -5.87
C GLN A 127 -29.13 23.79 -4.51
N GLN A 128 -28.45 23.29 -3.47
CA GLN A 128 -29.01 23.24 -2.11
C GLN A 128 -29.25 24.65 -1.55
N GLN A 129 -28.34 25.59 -1.80
CA GLN A 129 -28.50 26.99 -1.37
C GLN A 129 -29.69 27.67 -2.06
N ARG A 130 -29.91 27.40 -3.36
CA ARG A 130 -31.07 27.94 -4.11
C ARG A 130 -32.42 27.36 -3.69
N GLN A 131 -32.44 26.19 -3.05
CA GLN A 131 -33.69 25.56 -2.57
C GLN A 131 -34.05 26.00 -1.14
N GLN A 132 -33.13 26.66 -0.43
CA GLN A 132 -33.32 27.15 0.94
C GLN A 132 -33.67 28.64 1.00
N GLN A 133 -33.66 29.33 -0.15
CA GLN A 133 -34.15 30.70 -0.35
C GLN A 133 -35.52 30.65 -1.01
#